data_AF-X1PHX0-F1
#
_entry.id   AF-X1PHX0-F1
#
_cell.length_a   1.000
_cell.length_b   1.000
_cell.length_c   1.000
_cell.angle_alpha   90.00
_cell.angle_beta   90.00
_cell.angle_gamma   90.00
#
_symmetry.space_group_name_H-M   'P 1'
#
loop_
_entity.id
_entity.type
_entity.pdbx_description
1 polymer ?
#
loop_
_entity_poly.entity_id
_entity_poly.type
_entity_poly.pdbx_seq_one_letter_code
_entity_poly.pdbx_strand_id
1 'polypeptide(L)'
;MPQIEPLGGAWSQTQAKIAIGSGGIFGQGLGQGSQTQYGFLPEPQTDFIFAAIAEEFGLLGVGILFFLFSLLIWRIIKITLSATSNFPRLFGTGLAI
;
A
#
# COMPACT_ATOMS: atom_id res chain seq x y z
N MET A 1 -20.82 28.59 -6.19
CA MET A 1 -19.53 28.06 -5.70
C MET A 1 -19.34 28.56 -4.29
N PRO A 2 -19.49 27.70 -3.28
CA PRO A 2 -18.33 27.49 -2.39
C PRO A 2 -18.34 26.02 -1.85
N GLN A 3 -17.28 25.40 -1.35
CA GLN A 3 -16.57 25.80 -0.13
C GLN A 3 -15.18 25.15 -0.08
N ILE A 4 -14.16 25.99 -0.01
CA ILE A 4 -12.97 25.90 0.87
C ILE A 4 -12.59 24.46 1.29
N GLU A 5 -11.65 23.85 0.56
CA GLU A 5 -10.96 22.59 0.91
C GLU A 5 -9.69 22.83 1.77
N PRO A 6 -9.80 22.85 3.10
CA PRO A 6 -8.71 22.42 3.98
C PRO A 6 -9.11 21.21 4.85
N LEU A 7 -10.38 20.78 4.79
CA LEU A 7 -10.93 19.68 5.60
C LEU A 7 -10.86 18.31 4.89
N GLY A 8 -10.85 18.28 3.55
CA GLY A 8 -10.92 17.03 2.77
C GLY A 8 -9.71 16.10 2.95
N GLY A 9 -8.49 16.65 3.06
CA GLY A 9 -7.28 15.86 3.24
C GLY A 9 -7.20 15.14 4.59
N ALA A 10 -7.47 15.86 5.69
CA ALA A 10 -7.46 15.28 7.03
C ALA A 10 -8.58 14.25 7.24
N TRP A 11 -9.74 14.48 6.62
CA TRP A 11 -10.87 13.55 6.66
C TRP A 11 -10.56 12.25 5.90
N SER A 12 -10.01 12.34 4.68
CA SER A 12 -9.64 11.17 3.88
C SER A 12 -8.56 10.31 4.56
N GLN A 13 -7.58 10.95 5.21
CA GLN A 13 -6.57 10.25 6.02
C GLN A 13 -7.19 9.52 7.23
N THR A 14 -8.21 10.10 7.84
CA THR A 14 -8.91 9.48 8.98
C THR A 14 -9.70 8.26 8.50
N GLN A 15 -10.38 8.35 7.35
CA GLN A 15 -11.10 7.22 6.77
C GLN A 15 -10.18 6.10 6.30
N ALA A 16 -9.01 6.43 5.76
CA ALA A 16 -8.00 5.42 5.41
C ALA A 16 -7.59 4.58 6.63
N LYS A 17 -7.39 5.21 7.80
CA LYS A 17 -7.08 4.48 9.04
C LYS A 17 -8.21 3.58 9.50
N ILE A 18 -9.46 4.04 9.36
CA ILE A 18 -10.65 3.26 9.72
C ILE A 18 -10.80 2.05 8.78
N ALA A 19 -10.58 2.23 7.47
CA ALA A 19 -10.61 1.16 6.47
C ALA A 19 -9.57 0.06 6.78
N ILE A 20 -8.35 0.46 7.15
CA ILE A 20 -7.31 -0.49 7.57
C ILE A 20 -7.75 -1.28 8.81
N GLY A 21 -8.40 -0.60 9.77
CA GLY A 21 -8.90 -1.24 10.99
C GLY A 21 -10.10 -2.16 10.77
N SER A 22 -10.95 -1.87 9.78
CA SER A 22 -12.20 -2.59 9.52
C SER A 22 -12.00 -3.93 8.80
N GLY A 23 -10.85 -4.14 8.15
CA GLY A 23 -10.55 -5.38 7.43
C GLY A 23 -10.23 -6.60 8.32
N GLY A 24 -9.84 -6.40 9.58
CA GLY A 24 -9.52 -7.51 10.48
C GLY A 24 -8.46 -8.48 9.92
N ILE A 25 -8.58 -9.78 10.21
CA ILE A 25 -7.59 -10.79 9.77
C ILE A 25 -7.81 -11.21 8.31
N PHE A 26 -9.07 -11.41 7.91
CA PHE A 26 -9.44 -12.02 6.63
C PHE A 26 -9.96 -11.02 5.57
N GLY A 27 -10.19 -9.77 5.95
CA GLY A 27 -10.79 -8.76 5.08
C GLY A 27 -12.32 -8.82 5.07
N GLN A 28 -12.92 -7.82 4.42
CA GLN A 28 -14.37 -7.75 4.16
C GLN A 28 -14.79 -8.48 2.87
N GLY A 29 -13.83 -8.85 2.02
CA GLY A 29 -14.07 -9.43 0.70
C GLY A 29 -13.84 -8.41 -0.43
N LEU A 30 -13.40 -8.93 -1.58
CA LEU A 30 -13.07 -8.11 -2.75
C LEU A 30 -14.29 -7.31 -3.23
N GLY A 31 -14.14 -5.99 -3.35
CA GLY A 31 -15.22 -5.09 -3.78
C GLY A 31 -16.37 -4.96 -2.78
N GLN A 32 -16.17 -5.39 -1.52
CA GLN A 32 -17.13 -5.24 -0.42
C GLN A 32 -16.62 -4.25 0.66
N GLY A 33 -15.50 -3.58 0.39
CA GLY A 33 -14.93 -2.60 1.31
C GLY A 33 -15.83 -1.38 1.46
N SER A 34 -16.40 -1.22 2.65
CA SER A 34 -17.31 -0.11 2.98
C SER A 34 -16.69 1.26 2.70
N GLN A 35 -15.44 1.50 3.10
CA GLN A 35 -14.80 2.81 2.95
C GLN A 35 -14.37 3.04 1.50
N THR A 36 -13.94 1.97 0.84
CA THR A 36 -13.48 1.95 -0.56
C THR A 36 -14.64 2.17 -1.55
N GLN A 37 -15.81 1.58 -1.30
CA GLN A 37 -16.92 1.55 -2.28
C GLN A 37 -17.93 2.69 -2.12
N TYR A 38 -18.13 3.22 -0.91
CA TYR A 38 -19.07 4.33 -0.67
C TYR A 38 -18.48 5.73 -0.98
N GLY A 39 -17.33 5.79 -1.65
CA GLY A 39 -16.72 7.06 -2.10
C GLY A 39 -16.16 7.92 -0.95
N PHE A 40 -15.88 7.32 0.20
CA PHE A 40 -15.30 8.03 1.35
C PHE A 40 -13.80 8.30 1.18
N LEU A 41 -13.15 7.73 0.16
CA LEU A 41 -11.78 8.02 -0.21
C LEU A 41 -11.77 8.52 -1.67
N PRO A 42 -11.21 9.71 -1.94
CA PRO A 42 -10.93 10.09 -3.32
C PRO A 42 -9.91 9.10 -3.89
N GLU A 43 -10.24 8.49 -5.02
CA GLU A 43 -9.43 7.49 -5.72
C GLU A 43 -8.79 6.42 -4.81
N PRO A 44 -9.60 5.54 -4.17
CA PRO A 44 -9.13 4.57 -3.20
C PRO A 44 -8.08 3.60 -3.75
N GLN A 45 -8.09 3.37 -5.06
CA GLN A 45 -7.23 2.40 -5.73
C GLN A 45 -5.87 2.97 -6.17
N THR A 46 -5.68 4.29 -6.17
CA THR A 46 -4.38 4.91 -6.51
C THR A 46 -3.72 5.52 -5.28
N ASP A 47 -4.41 6.43 -4.59
CA ASP A 47 -3.82 7.21 -3.51
C ASP A 47 -3.92 6.48 -2.15
N PHE A 48 -4.89 5.58 -2.02
CA PHE A 48 -5.15 4.83 -0.79
C PHE A 48 -5.18 3.31 -1.00
N ILE A 49 -4.47 2.81 -2.02
CA ILE A 49 -4.50 1.39 -2.41
C ILE A 49 -4.16 0.45 -1.26
N PHE A 50 -3.27 0.87 -0.35
CA PHE A 50 -2.94 0.11 0.85
C PHE A 50 -4.15 -0.03 1.78
N ALA A 51 -4.91 1.04 2.00
CA ALA A 51 -6.10 1.01 2.84
C ALA A 51 -7.21 0.15 2.23
N ALA A 52 -7.37 0.20 0.90
CA ALA A 52 -8.29 -0.68 0.18
C ALA A 52 -7.89 -2.16 0.30
N ILE A 53 -6.62 -2.50 0.08
CA ILE A 53 -6.12 -3.87 0.24
C ILE A 53 -6.31 -4.36 1.69
N ALA A 54 -6.01 -3.51 2.67
CA ALA A 54 -6.18 -3.84 4.09
C ALA A 54 -7.65 -4.05 4.45
N GLU A 55 -8.57 -3.25 3.92
CA GLU A 55 -10.01 -3.41 4.14
C GLU A 55 -10.55 -4.70 3.49
N GLU A 56 -10.20 -4.95 2.23
CA GLU A 56 -10.78 -6.04 1.45
C GLU A 56 -10.17 -7.41 1.74
N PHE A 57 -8.85 -7.47 1.98
CA PHE A 57 -8.10 -8.72 2.18
C PHE A 57 -7.56 -8.89 3.61
N GLY A 58 -7.71 -7.88 4.46
CA GLY A 58 -7.29 -7.94 5.86
C GLY A 58 -5.79 -8.09 6.05
N LEU A 59 -5.41 -8.50 7.27
CA LEU A 59 -4.02 -8.72 7.66
C LEU A 59 -3.31 -9.76 6.77
N LEU A 60 -4.03 -10.81 6.33
CA LEU A 60 -3.44 -11.83 5.45
C LEU A 60 -3.04 -11.26 4.09
N GLY A 61 -3.90 -10.46 3.46
CA GLY A 61 -3.58 -9.79 2.19
C GLY A 61 -2.40 -8.83 2.33
N VAL A 62 -2.40 -8.03 3.39
CA VAL A 62 -1.29 -7.11 3.70
C VAL A 62 0.01 -7.87 3.96
N GLY A 63 -0.05 -8.99 4.69
CA GLY A 63 1.11 -9.85 4.94
C GLY A 63 1.68 -10.45 3.66
N ILE A 64 0.83 -10.95 2.76
CA ILE A 64 1.25 -11.46 1.44
C ILE A 64 1.88 -10.35 0.62
N LEU A 65 1.29 -9.15 0.62
CA LEU A 65 1.83 -7.98 -0.08
C LEU A 65 3.25 -7.66 0.41
N PHE A 66 3.45 -7.52 1.73
CA PHE A 66 4.77 -7.27 2.29
C PHE A 66 5.75 -8.41 2.02
N PHE A 67 5.31 -9.66 2.06
CA PHE A 67 6.15 -10.80 1.73
C PHE A 67 6.64 -10.75 0.28
N LEU A 68 5.75 -10.46 -0.68
CA LEU A 68 6.09 -10.34 -2.10
C LEU A 68 7.08 -9.20 -2.36
N PHE A 69 6.83 -8.02 -1.78
CA PHE A 69 7.75 -6.88 -1.87
C PHE A 69 9.11 -7.20 -1.24
N SER A 70 9.12 -7.85 -0.07
CA SER A 70 10.36 -8.26 0.61
C SER A 70 11.16 -9.27 -0.23
N LEU A 71 10.48 -10.24 -0.86
CA LEU A 71 11.10 -11.21 -1.75
C LEU A 71 11.72 -10.52 -2.98
N LEU A 72 11.00 -9.55 -3.56
CA LEU A 72 11.48 -8.75 -4.69
C LEU A 72 12.74 -7.97 -4.33
N ILE A 73 12.72 -7.23 -3.21
CA ILE A 73 13.87 -6.45 -2.73
C ILE A 73 15.05 -7.38 -2.44
N TRP A 74 14.82 -8.49 -1.73
CA TRP A 74 15.85 -9.48 -1.44
C TRP A 74 16.50 -10.03 -2.72
N ARG A 75 15.70 -10.30 -3.75
CA ARG A 75 16.20 -10.78 -5.05
C ARG A 75 17.06 -9.73 -5.74
N ILE A 76 16.65 -8.46 -5.73
CA ILE A 76 17.44 -7.35 -6.31
C ILE A 76 18.78 -7.21 -5.59
N ILE A 77 18.78 -7.22 -4.25
CA ILE A 77 20.01 -7.15 -3.45
C ILE A 77 20.92 -8.34 -3.77
N LYS A 78 20.39 -9.57 -3.82
CA LYS A 78 21.18 -10.77 -4.13
C LYS A 78 21.87 -10.69 -5.50
N ILE A 79 21.14 -10.24 -6.53
CA ILE A 79 21.70 -10.07 -7.88
C ILE A 79 22.78 -8.98 -7.87
N THR A 80 22.47 -7.87 -7.22
CA THR A 80 23.34 -6.70 -7.15
C THR A 80 24.66 -7.02 -6.45
N LEU A 81 24.62 -7.72 -5.31
CA LEU A 81 25.82 -8.15 -4.58
C LEU A 81 26.71 -9.12 -5.37
N SER A 82 26.11 -9.87 -6.31
CA SER A 82 26.82 -10.81 -7.18
C SER A 82 27.50 -10.12 -8.37
N ALA A 83 27.25 -8.83 -8.61
CA ALA A 83 27.83 -8.10 -9.73
C ALA A 83 29.33 -7.84 -9.53
N THR A 84 30.14 -8.07 -10.56
CA THR A 84 31.61 -7.93 -10.49
C THR A 84 32.06 -6.48 -10.33
N SER A 85 31.34 -5.53 -10.91
CA SER A 85 31.70 -4.11 -10.89
C SER A 85 31.05 -3.35 -9.72
N ASN A 86 31.73 -2.32 -9.20
CA ASN A 86 31.21 -1.51 -8.09
C ASN A 86 30.00 -0.64 -8.50
N PHE A 87 29.96 -0.17 -9.75
CA PHE A 87 28.85 0.64 -10.26
C PHE A 87 27.48 -0.06 -10.17
N PRO A 88 27.26 -1.25 -10.78
CA PRO A 88 25.98 -1.95 -10.65
C PRO A 88 25.68 -2.34 -9.21
N ARG A 89 26.71 -2.62 -8.40
CA ARG A 89 26.57 -2.89 -6.95
C ARG A 89 25.95 -1.72 -6.19
N LEU A 90 26.49 -0.52 -6.37
CA LEU A 90 26.01 0.68 -5.69
C LEU A 90 24.66 1.13 -6.25
N PHE A 91 24.52 1.14 -7.58
CA PHE A 91 23.28 1.52 -8.25
C PHE A 91 22.12 0.60 -7.91
N GLY A 92 22.30 -0.72 -8.00
CA GLY A 92 21.25 -1.69 -7.71
C GLY A 92 20.84 -1.73 -6.24
N THR A 93 21.78 -1.46 -5.32
CA THR A 93 21.48 -1.42 -3.88
C THR A 93 20.71 -0.16 -3.54
N GLY A 94 21.09 0.99 -4.12
CA GLY A 94 20.35 2.25 -3.98
C GLY A 94 19.00 2.26 -4.71
N LEU A 95 18.78 1.38 -5.68
CA LEU A 95 17.46 1.20 -6.31
C LEU A 95 16.53 0.32 -5.46
N ALA A 96 17.09 -0.62 -4.71
CA ALA A 96 16.33 -1.58 -3.91
C ALA A 96 15.83 -1.03 -2.57
N ILE A 97 16.46 0.04 -2.05
CA ILE A 97 16.24 0.65 -0.73
C ILE A 97 15.79 2.09 -0.95
#